data_AF-B4K8U0-F1
#
_entry.id   AF-B4K8U0-F1
#
_cell.length_a   1.000
_cell.length_b   1.000
_cell.length_c   1.000
_cell.angle_alpha   90.00
_cell.angle_beta   90.00
_cell.angle_gamma   90.00
#
_symmetry.space_group_name_H-M   'P 1'
#
loop_
_entity.id
_entity.type
_entity.pdbx_description
1 polymer ?
#
loop_
_entity_poly.entity_id
_entity_poly.type
_entity_poly.pdbx_seq_one_letter_code
_entity_poly.pdbx_strand_id
1 'polypeptide(L)'
;MQRNLISKLRPLLRQVNGCYSIASPLLPSRSIQMSPVKMSGRTGAKITPKMAKLQKQYQEDNGKPVFLKGGVMDNVLFMSTLVLCVVGLVGDFILWFSYILA
;
A
#
# COMPACT_ATOMS: atom_id res chain seq x y z
N MET A 1 -25.00 18.48 -2.97
CA MET A 1 -25.16 18.55 -1.50
C MET A 1 -25.81 17.27 -0.94
N GLN A 2 -25.18 16.08 -1.03
CA GLN A 2 -25.64 14.87 -0.30
C GLN A 2 -24.47 13.88 -0.07
N ARG A 3 -23.62 14.18 0.93
CA ARG A 3 -22.53 13.30 1.40
C ARG A 3 -22.83 12.65 2.77
N ASN A 4 -24.09 12.74 3.22
CA ASN A 4 -24.48 12.41 4.59
C ASN A 4 -24.90 10.94 4.81
N LEU A 5 -24.89 10.11 3.76
CA LEU A 5 -25.36 8.72 3.84
C LEU A 5 -24.23 7.74 4.20
N ILE A 6 -23.02 7.95 3.67
CA ILE A 6 -21.83 7.12 3.98
C ILE A 6 -21.40 7.24 5.45
N SER A 7 -21.61 8.41 6.08
CA SER A 7 -21.24 8.65 7.48
C SER A 7 -22.20 7.99 8.47
N LYS A 8 -23.48 7.80 8.10
CA LYS A 8 -24.48 7.10 8.94
C LYS A 8 -24.34 5.58 8.95
N LEU A 9 -23.67 4.99 7.97
CA LEU A 9 -23.42 3.54 7.87
C LEU A 9 -22.15 3.07 8.60
N ARG A 10 -21.27 3.99 9.00
CA ARG A 10 -20.04 3.67 9.76
C ARG A 10 -20.26 2.94 11.10
N PRO A 11 -21.26 3.27 11.94
CA PRO A 11 -21.41 2.59 13.24
C PRO A 11 -21.85 1.13 13.11
N LEU A 12 -22.58 0.75 12.04
CA LEU A 12 -23.04 -0.62 11.85
C LEU A 12 -21.90 -1.58 11.43
N LEU A 13 -20.91 -1.10 10.69
CA LEU A 13 -19.74 -1.89 10.30
C LEU A 13 -18.69 -2.04 11.42
N ARG A 14 -18.77 -1.22 12.48
CA ARG A 14 -17.85 -1.30 13.62
C ARG A 14 -18.22 -2.42 14.61
N GLN A 15 -19.47 -2.89 14.59
CA GLN A 15 -19.98 -3.85 15.58
C GLN A 15 -19.62 -5.32 15.28
N VAL A 16 -19.17 -5.66 14.07
CA VAL A 16 -19.01 -7.06 13.65
C VAL A 16 -17.67 -7.70 14.08
N ASN A 17 -16.67 -6.91 14.49
CA ASN A 17 -15.32 -7.42 14.82
C ASN A 17 -14.99 -7.40 16.32
N GLY A 18 -15.72 -8.16 17.15
CA GLY A 18 -15.15 -8.51 18.46
C GLY A 18 -16.11 -9.08 19.48
N CYS A 19 -16.31 -10.39 19.47
CA CYS A 19 -16.67 -11.17 20.66
C CYS A 19 -15.99 -12.56 20.62
N TYR A 20 -14.69 -12.56 20.87
CA TYR A 20 -13.95 -13.54 21.66
C TYR A 20 -12.64 -12.79 22.02
N SER A 21 -12.03 -12.89 23.18
CA SER A 21 -12.25 -13.65 24.39
C SER A 21 -11.42 -12.95 25.47
N ILE A 22 -11.94 -12.91 26.69
CA ILE A 22 -11.22 -13.08 27.97
C ILE A 22 -9.87 -12.36 28.17
N ALA A 23 -9.85 -11.60 29.28
CA ALA A 23 -8.72 -11.01 30.00
C ALA A 23 -8.26 -9.61 29.56
N SER A 24 -8.63 -8.61 30.37
CA SER A 24 -8.00 -7.29 30.38
C SER A 24 -7.18 -7.15 31.67
N PRO A 25 -5.83 -7.18 31.63
CA PRO A 25 -5.06 -6.66 32.75
C PRO A 25 -5.19 -5.13 32.76
N LEU A 26 -5.36 -4.61 33.97
CA LEU A 26 -5.47 -3.21 34.33
C LEU A 26 -4.32 -2.38 33.72
N LEU A 27 -4.64 -1.48 32.77
CA LEU A 27 -3.70 -0.47 32.28
C LEU A 27 -4.13 0.90 32.83
N PRO A 28 -3.28 1.60 33.60
CA PRO A 28 -3.56 2.96 34.02
C PRO A 28 -3.66 3.84 32.77
N SER A 29 -4.81 4.48 32.60
CA SER A 29 -5.10 5.37 31.48
C SER A 29 -4.17 6.60 31.58
N ARG A 30 -2.98 6.52 30.98
CA ARG A 30 -2.21 7.73 30.68
C ARG A 30 -2.98 8.48 29.60
N SER A 31 -3.49 9.66 29.93
CA SER A 31 -4.01 10.59 28.95
C SER A 31 -2.90 10.92 27.96
N ILE A 32 -3.05 10.48 26.71
CA ILE A 32 -2.19 10.93 25.62
C ILE A 32 -2.67 12.35 25.30
N GLN A 33 -2.14 13.35 26.01
CA GLN A 33 -2.21 14.71 25.53
C GLN A 33 -1.43 14.76 24.21
N MET A 34 -2.13 15.00 23.10
CA MET A 34 -1.50 15.47 21.87
C MET A 34 -0.94 16.87 22.15
N SER A 35 0.25 16.93 22.74
CA SER A 35 1.05 18.14 22.67
C SER A 35 1.32 18.40 21.18
N PRO A 36 1.29 19.67 20.73
CA PRO A 36 1.82 19.99 19.41
C PRO A 36 3.28 19.55 19.46
N VAL A 37 3.60 18.45 18.78
CA VAL A 37 4.99 18.12 18.49
C VAL A 37 5.46 19.27 17.63
N LYS A 38 6.07 20.28 18.26
CA LYS A 38 7.00 21.17 17.58
C LYS A 38 8.02 20.20 17.02
N MET A 39 7.90 19.93 15.72
CA MET A 39 8.91 19.22 14.96
C MET A 39 10.17 20.06 15.19
N SER A 40 10.97 19.67 16.18
CA SER A 40 12.25 20.31 16.48
C SER A 40 12.95 20.31 15.15
N GLY A 41 13.10 21.51 14.56
CA GLY A 41 13.60 21.68 13.21
C GLY A 41 14.80 20.79 13.09
N ARG A 42 14.65 19.68 12.35
CA ARG A 42 15.70 18.68 12.25
C ARG A 42 16.81 19.42 11.55
N THR A 43 17.82 19.86 12.30
CA THR A 43 19.00 20.54 11.78
C THR A 43 19.47 19.69 10.62
N GLY A 44 19.27 20.23 9.42
CA GLY A 44 19.13 19.45 8.21
C GLY A 44 20.36 18.60 7.98
N ALA A 45 20.21 17.28 8.10
CA ALA A 45 21.12 16.39 7.40
C ALA A 45 21.06 16.85 5.93
N LYS A 46 22.19 17.39 5.44
CA LYS A 46 22.25 18.00 4.11
C LYS A 46 21.83 16.93 3.12
N ILE A 47 20.68 17.13 2.48
CA ILE A 47 20.16 16.19 1.50
C ILE A 47 21.14 16.22 0.33
N THR A 48 21.77 15.09 0.03
CA THR A 48 22.65 14.99 -1.13
C THR A 48 21.86 15.38 -2.38
N PRO A 49 22.41 16.16 -3.31
CA PRO A 49 21.69 16.61 -4.51
C PRO A 49 21.09 15.45 -5.32
N LYS A 50 21.68 14.24 -5.23
CA LYS A 50 21.14 13.01 -5.81
C LYS A 50 19.80 12.58 -5.17
N MET A 51 19.71 12.61 -3.83
CA MET A 51 18.48 12.29 -3.11
C MET A 51 17.38 13.32 -3.38
N ALA A 52 17.71 14.61 -3.45
CA ALA A 52 16.73 15.65 -3.76
C ALA A 52 16.12 15.46 -5.16
N LYS A 53 16.93 15.04 -6.14
CA LYS A 53 16.46 14.72 -7.50
C LYS A 53 15.53 13.51 -7.51
N LEU A 54 15.90 12.42 -6.84
CA LEU A 54 15.06 11.23 -6.72
C LEU A 54 13.76 11.55 -5.99
N GLN A 55 13.84 12.30 -4.89
CA GLN A 55 12.67 12.72 -4.13
C GLN A 55 11.71 13.53 -5.02
N LYS A 56 12.22 14.46 -5.82
CA LYS A 56 11.41 15.22 -6.78
C LYS A 56 10.75 14.30 -7.82
N GLN A 57 11.50 13.38 -8.40
CA GLN A 57 10.99 12.42 -9.39
C GLN A 57 9.85 11.55 -8.83
N TYR A 58 10.01 11.01 -7.62
CA TYR A 58 9.01 10.14 -6.99
C TYR A 58 7.85 10.90 -6.34
N GLN A 59 7.99 12.19 -6.07
CA GLN A 59 6.92 13.03 -5.52
C GLN A 59 6.16 13.83 -6.58
N GLU A 60 6.60 13.83 -7.84
CA GLU A 60 5.89 14.49 -8.94
C GLU A 60 4.49 13.90 -9.14
N ASP A 61 3.45 14.74 -9.19
CA ASP A 61 2.05 14.29 -9.27
C ASP A 61 1.67 13.89 -10.70
N ASN A 62 2.18 12.74 -11.15
CA ASN A 62 1.98 12.19 -12.49
C ASN A 62 0.82 11.19 -12.59
N GLY A 63 0.10 10.93 -11.49
CA GLY A 63 -0.94 9.88 -11.40
C GLY A 63 -0.45 8.43 -11.63
N LYS A 64 0.84 8.22 -11.91
CA LYS A 64 1.45 6.90 -12.12
C LYS A 64 1.70 6.21 -10.77
N PRO A 65 1.46 4.89 -10.67
CA PRO A 65 1.77 4.15 -9.45
C PRO A 65 3.29 4.06 -9.23
N VAL A 66 3.70 3.81 -7.99
CA VAL A 66 5.11 3.89 -7.56
C VAL A 66 6.06 2.99 -8.36
N PHE A 67 5.59 1.80 -8.76
CA PHE A 67 6.39 0.80 -9.48
C PHE A 67 6.60 1.11 -10.98
N LEU A 68 6.00 2.18 -11.50
CA LEU A 68 6.14 2.65 -12.88
C LEU A 68 6.81 4.05 -12.94
N LYS A 69 7.25 4.57 -11.79
CA LYS A 69 7.69 5.97 -11.62
C LYS A 69 9.22 6.15 -11.75
N GLY A 70 9.98 5.06 -11.70
CA GLY A 70 11.42 5.04 -11.94
C GLY A 70 11.80 5.21 -13.42
N GLY A 71 10.87 4.96 -14.36
CA GLY A 71 11.00 5.37 -15.76
C GLY A 71 10.58 4.28 -16.76
N VAL A 72 11.19 4.32 -17.95
CA VAL A 72 10.89 3.37 -19.05
C VAL A 72 11.35 1.95 -18.71
N MET A 73 12.47 1.81 -17.98
CA MET A 73 13.00 0.51 -17.55
C MET A 73 11.97 -0.27 -16.72
N ASP A 74 11.27 0.41 -15.80
CA ASP A 74 10.24 -0.20 -14.98
C ASP A 74 9.08 -0.77 -15.81
N ASN A 75 8.72 -0.09 -16.91
CA ASN A 75 7.68 -0.57 -17.83
C ASN A 75 8.13 -1.86 -18.52
N VAL A 76 9.35 -1.88 -19.07
CA VAL A 76 9.89 -3.06 -19.77
C VAL A 76 9.98 -4.25 -18.81
N LEU A 77 10.47 -4.01 -17.59
CA LEU A 77 10.59 -5.04 -16.56
C LEU A 77 9.21 -5.57 -16.12
N PHE A 78 8.23 -4.68 -15.97
CA PHE A 78 6.86 -5.09 -15.63
C PHE A 78 6.21 -5.90 -16.75
N MET A 79 6.33 -5.44 -18.00
CA MET A 79 5.74 -6.14 -19.14
C MET A 79 6.39 -7.50 -19.39
N SER A 80 7.72 -7.61 -19.29
CA SER A 80 8.40 -8.89 -19.47
C SER A 80 8.00 -9.91 -18.39
N THR A 81 7.86 -9.45 -17.14
CA THR A 81 7.37 -10.29 -16.03
C THR A 81 5.95 -10.75 -16.28
N LEU A 82 5.06 -9.86 -16.74
CA LEU A 82 3.69 -10.22 -17.08
C LEU A 82 3.63 -11.27 -18.18
N VAL A 83 4.40 -11.09 -19.26
CA VAL A 83 4.48 -12.05 -20.37
C VAL A 83 4.95 -13.41 -19.86
N LEU A 84 6.00 -13.43 -19.03
CA LEU A 84 6.53 -14.68 -18.49
C LEU A 84 5.50 -15.41 -17.60
N CYS A 85 4.77 -14.68 -16.75
CA CYS A 85 3.70 -15.25 -15.94
C CYS A 85 2.57 -15.84 -16.80
N VAL A 86 2.13 -15.12 -17.85
CA VAL A 86 1.07 -15.61 -18.75
C VAL A 86 1.54 -16.85 -19.50
N VAL A 87 2.76 -16.86 -20.02
CA VAL A 87 3.33 -18.03 -20.71
C VAL A 87 3.40 -19.24 -19.78
N GLY A 88 3.86 -19.05 -18.54
CA GLY A 88 3.86 -20.11 -17.52
C GLY A 88 2.48 -20.69 -17.28
N LEU A 89 1.50 -19.83 -16.96
CA LEU A 89 0.13 -20.25 -16.70
C LEU A 89 -0.49 -20.99 -17.90
N VAL A 90 -0.32 -20.46 -19.12
CA VAL A 90 -0.83 -21.12 -20.34
C VAL A 90 -0.17 -22.49 -20.53
N GLY A 91 1.14 -22.59 -20.31
CA GLY A 91 1.87 -23.86 -20.34
C GLY A 91 1.33 -24.86 -19.32
N ASP A 92 1.10 -24.43 -18.08
CA ASP A 92 0.53 -25.24 -17.01
C ASP A 92 -0.87 -25.75 -17.39
N PHE A 93 -1.74 -24.89 -17.91
CA PHE A 93 -3.09 -25.27 -18.35
C PHE A 93 -3.05 -26.30 -19.49
N ILE A 94 -2.17 -26.12 -20.48
CA ILE A 94 -2.01 -27.05 -21.60
C ILE A 94 -1.53 -28.41 -21.11
N LEU A 95 -0.54 -28.42 -20.19
CA LEU A 95 0.02 -29.65 -19.64
C LEU A 95 -1.06 -30.41 -18.85
N TRP A 96 -1.80 -29.71 -17.99
CA TRP A 96 -2.91 -30.30 -17.23
C TRP A 96 -4.02 -30.85 -18.12
N PHE A 97 -4.44 -30.09 -19.14
CA PHE A 97 -5.49 -30.51 -20.06
C PHE A 97 -5.07 -31.73 -20.89
N SER A 98 -3.82 -31.76 -21.35
CA SER A 98 -3.26 -32.90 -22.07
C SER A 98 -3.16 -34.14 -21.17
N TYR A 99 -2.78 -33.98 -19.91
CA TYR A 99 -2.70 -35.08 -18.94
C TYR A 99 -4.08 -35.68 -18.61
N ILE A 100 -5.14 -34.88 -18.62
CA ILE A 100 -6.51 -35.37 -18.35
C ILE A 100 -7.12 -36.08 -19.57
N LEU A 101 -6.76 -35.67 -20.79
CA LEU A 101 -7.29 -36.26 -22.02
C LEU A 101 -6.51 -37.50 -22.51
N ALA A 102 -5.26 -37.66 -22.09
CA ALA A 102 -4.40 -38.81 -22.41
C ALA A 102 -4.60 -39.97 -21.40
#